data_AF-A0A4S8M4U0-F1
#
_entry.id   AF-A0A4S8M4U0-F1
#
_cell.length_a   1.000
_cell.length_b   1.000
_cell.length_c   1.000
_cell.angle_alpha   90.00
_cell.angle_beta   90.00
_cell.angle_gamma   90.00
#
_symmetry.space_group_name_H-M   'P 1'
#
loop_
_entity.id
_entity.type
_entity.pdbx_description
1 polymer ?
#
loop_
_entity_poly.entity_id
_entity_poly.type
_entity_poly.pdbx_seq_one_letter_code
_entity_poly.pdbx_strand_id
1 'polypeptide(L)'
;MAERVRGEGETIQKYLSRPSGTPMTDVIHGFSVETFQSDLKELAPTIWKLLLNSSAKTDRQVRRNKELVFVSICAMISMLRSQKANNFQVVIGFFLLGSGASKREIEVIHHAGLSISYNSIIDHIQLLAAENLERLQTVVKEYTCSIVWDNIKMTRYFIRYLA
;
A
#
# COMPACT_ATOMS: atom_id res chain seq x y z
N MET A 1 -18.09 -21.61 14.91
CA MET A 1 -17.23 -20.43 15.08
C MET A 1 -16.03 -20.46 14.15
N ALA A 2 -15.25 -21.56 14.13
CA ALA A 2 -14.09 -21.72 13.23
C ALA A 2 -14.43 -21.56 11.73
N GLU A 3 -15.55 -22.13 11.25
CA GLU A 3 -15.97 -21.96 9.85
C GLU A 3 -16.33 -20.52 9.49
N ARG A 4 -16.94 -19.76 10.40
CA ARG A 4 -17.26 -18.34 10.19
C ARG A 4 -15.98 -17.50 10.09
N VAL A 5 -15.02 -17.73 10.96
CA VAL A 5 -13.70 -17.07 10.91
C VAL A 5 -12.96 -17.42 9.61
N ARG A 6 -13.07 -18.67 9.15
CA ARG A 6 -12.48 -19.08 7.87
C ARG A 6 -13.11 -18.35 6.69
N GLY A 7 -14.45 -18.28 6.64
CA GLY A 7 -15.18 -17.56 5.61
C GLY A 7 -14.87 -16.06 5.60
N GLU A 8 -14.83 -15.41 6.77
CA GLU A 8 -14.43 -14.00 6.89
C GLU A 8 -12.99 -13.78 6.39
N GLY A 9 -12.07 -14.69 6.72
CA GLY A 9 -10.69 -14.63 6.22
C GLY A 9 -10.57 -14.75 4.69
N GLU A 10 -11.39 -15.60 4.05
CA GLU A 10 -11.45 -15.71 2.59
C GLU A 10 -12.02 -14.44 1.94
N THR A 11 -13.02 -13.82 2.56
CA THR A 11 -13.60 -12.55 2.09
C THR A 11 -12.60 -11.41 2.19
N ILE A 12 -11.90 -11.27 3.32
CA ILE A 12 -10.84 -10.26 3.48
C ILE A 12 -9.73 -10.47 2.44
N GLN A 13 -9.32 -11.72 2.22
CA GLN A 13 -8.31 -12.04 1.22
C GLN A 13 -8.73 -11.58 -0.17
N LYS A 14 -9.98 -11.84 -0.58
CA LYS A 14 -10.50 -11.39 -1.88
C LYS A 14 -10.52 -9.87 -2.00
N TYR A 15 -10.95 -9.17 -0.95
CA TYR A 15 -11.00 -7.72 -0.92
C TYR A 15 -9.60 -7.09 -1.05
N LEU A 16 -8.59 -7.69 -0.39
CA LEU A 16 -7.22 -7.19 -0.42
C LEU A 16 -6.42 -7.59 -1.66
N SER A 17 -6.84 -8.66 -2.34
CA SER A 17 -6.22 -9.12 -3.57
C SER A 17 -6.54 -8.17 -4.70
N ARG A 18 -5.51 -7.66 -5.38
CA ARG A 18 -5.69 -6.79 -6.54
C ARG A 18 -6.41 -7.54 -7.68
N PRO A 19 -7.48 -6.97 -8.28
CA PRO A 19 -8.04 -7.47 -9.53
C PRO A 19 -7.02 -7.36 -10.68
N SER A 20 -6.92 -8.39 -11.51
CA SER A 20 -5.99 -8.41 -12.65
C SER A 20 -6.20 -7.19 -13.56
N GLY A 21 -5.12 -6.47 -13.86
CA GLY A 21 -5.15 -5.29 -14.72
C GLY A 21 -5.39 -3.94 -14.02
N THR A 22 -5.52 -3.90 -12.70
CA THR A 22 -5.64 -2.63 -11.97
C THR A 22 -4.30 -1.87 -11.98
N PRO A 23 -4.25 -0.63 -12.52
CA PRO A 23 -3.05 0.21 -12.51
C PRO A 23 -2.51 0.43 -11.11
N MET A 24 -1.19 0.61 -10.97
CA MET A 24 -0.60 0.94 -9.68
C MET A 24 -1.06 2.33 -9.20
N THR A 25 -1.24 3.29 -10.10
CA THR A 25 -1.76 4.63 -9.78
C THR A 25 -3.09 4.58 -9.03
N ASP A 26 -4.03 3.76 -9.49
CA ASP A 26 -5.37 3.69 -8.94
C ASP A 26 -5.37 3.10 -7.53
N VAL A 27 -4.48 2.14 -7.28
CA VAL A 27 -4.33 1.56 -5.94
C VAL A 27 -3.78 2.56 -4.94
N ILE A 28 -2.86 3.42 -5.35
CA ILE A 28 -2.32 4.47 -4.46
C ILE A 28 -3.37 5.55 -4.21
N HIS A 29 -4.05 6.03 -5.27
CA HIS A 29 -5.02 7.12 -5.16
C HIS A 29 -6.30 6.71 -4.45
N GLY A 30 -6.74 5.46 -4.60
CA GLY A 30 -7.97 4.96 -3.99
C GLY A 30 -7.83 4.48 -2.54
N PHE A 31 -6.61 4.42 -2.00
CA PHE A 31 -6.39 3.89 -0.66
C PHE A 31 -6.66 4.93 0.43
N SER A 32 -7.51 4.58 1.40
CA SER A 32 -7.71 5.29 2.66
C SER A 32 -7.74 4.29 3.80
N VAL A 33 -7.10 4.63 4.93
CA VAL A 33 -7.09 3.78 6.12
C VAL A 33 -8.47 3.74 6.77
N GLU A 34 -9.21 4.84 6.70
CA GLU A 34 -10.54 5.00 7.26
C GLU A 34 -11.57 4.14 6.52
N THR A 35 -11.56 4.15 5.18
CA THR A 35 -12.41 3.28 4.36
C THR A 35 -12.02 1.83 4.52
N PHE A 36 -10.72 1.54 4.57
CA PHE A 36 -10.23 0.19 4.81
C PHE A 36 -10.71 -0.37 6.17
N GLN A 37 -10.72 0.47 7.21
CA GLN A 37 -11.24 0.09 8.52
C GLN A 37 -12.74 -0.19 8.51
N SER A 38 -13.55 0.66 7.86
CA SER A 38 -15.00 0.42 7.75
C SER A 38 -15.30 -0.88 7.02
N ASP A 39 -14.60 -1.13 5.92
CA ASP A 39 -14.81 -2.31 5.08
C ASP A 39 -14.42 -3.59 5.83
N LEU A 40 -13.29 -3.60 6.54
CA LEU A 40 -12.89 -4.74 7.36
C LEU A 40 -13.90 -5.07 8.46
N LYS A 41 -14.52 -4.05 9.06
CA LYS A 41 -15.54 -4.24 10.10
C LYS A 41 -16.80 -4.88 9.54
N GLU A 42 -17.15 -4.57 8.30
CA GLU A 42 -18.30 -5.16 7.59
C GLU A 42 -18.00 -6.57 7.08
N LEU A 43 -16.81 -6.79 6.52
CA LEU A 43 -16.40 -8.06 5.91
C LEU A 43 -16.02 -9.13 6.94
N ALA A 44 -15.55 -8.74 8.13
CA ALA A 44 -15.11 -9.66 9.17
C ALA A 44 -15.62 -9.31 10.58
N PRO A 45 -16.95 -9.30 10.79
CA PRO A 45 -17.54 -8.87 12.05
C PRO A 45 -17.24 -9.82 13.21
N THR A 46 -17.04 -11.12 12.98
CA THR A 46 -16.73 -12.09 14.04
C THR A 46 -15.28 -11.93 14.50
N ILE A 47 -14.33 -11.79 13.58
CA ILE A 47 -12.93 -11.49 13.90
C ILE A 47 -12.84 -10.16 14.65
N TRP A 48 -13.53 -9.11 14.16
CA TRP A 48 -13.54 -7.80 14.80
C TRP A 48 -14.09 -7.84 16.23
N LYS A 49 -15.24 -8.52 16.44
CA LYS A 49 -15.82 -8.70 17.78
C LYS A 49 -14.91 -9.50 18.71
N LEU A 50 -14.21 -10.51 18.20
CA LEU A 50 -13.26 -11.30 18.99
C LEU A 50 -12.07 -10.46 19.45
N LEU A 51 -11.52 -9.61 18.57
CA LEU A 51 -10.46 -8.66 18.90
C LEU A 51 -10.93 -7.59 19.91
N LEU A 52 -12.16 -7.10 19.76
CA LEU A 52 -12.76 -6.15 20.70
C LEU A 52 -12.92 -6.76 22.10
N ASN A 53 -13.47 -7.98 22.17
CA ASN A 53 -13.72 -8.68 23.43
C ASN A 53 -12.41 -9.10 24.14
N SER A 54 -11.35 -9.41 23.39
CA SER A 54 -10.04 -9.70 23.97
C SER A 54 -9.32 -8.44 24.47
N SER A 55 -9.57 -7.28 23.83
CA SER A 55 -9.00 -5.99 24.24
C SER A 55 -9.71 -5.35 25.44
N ALA A 56 -10.97 -5.73 25.72
CA ALA A 56 -11.77 -5.17 26.81
C ALA A 56 -11.21 -5.42 28.22
N LYS A 57 -10.28 -6.38 28.39
CA LYS A 57 -9.71 -6.74 29.70
C LYS A 57 -8.46 -5.94 30.11
N THR A 58 -7.88 -5.16 29.20
CA THR A 58 -6.65 -4.40 29.48
C THR A 58 -6.98 -2.94 29.71
N ASP A 59 -7.41 -2.63 30.94
CA ASP A 59 -7.75 -1.28 31.41
C ASP A 59 -6.51 -0.48 31.84
N ARG A 60 -5.38 -0.70 31.15
CA ARG A 60 -4.16 0.09 31.35
C ARG A 60 -4.06 1.10 30.21
N GLN A 61 -4.39 2.35 30.55
CA GLN A 61 -4.00 3.65 29.99
C GLN A 61 -2.92 3.69 28.88
N VAL A 62 -3.04 2.91 27.81
CA VAL A 62 -2.22 3.09 26.61
C VAL A 62 -3.09 3.79 25.59
N ARG A 63 -2.72 5.03 25.31
CA ARG A 63 -3.23 5.98 24.32
C ARG A 63 -3.11 5.48 22.87
N ARG A 64 -3.19 4.16 22.64
CA ARG A 64 -3.12 3.52 21.32
C ARG A 64 -4.52 3.38 20.77
N ASN A 65 -4.70 3.84 19.53
CA ASN A 65 -5.93 3.61 18.80
C ASN A 65 -6.10 2.10 18.56
N LYS A 66 -7.00 1.47 19.32
CA LYS A 66 -7.24 0.02 19.30
C LYS A 66 -7.69 -0.45 17.91
N GLU A 67 -8.38 0.41 17.18
CA GLU A 67 -8.91 0.10 15.86
C GLU A 67 -7.78 -0.04 14.82
N LEU A 68 -6.77 0.83 14.86
CA LEU A 68 -5.59 0.71 14.00
C LEU A 68 -4.80 -0.58 14.26
N VAL A 69 -4.75 -1.03 15.53
CA VAL A 69 -4.12 -2.30 15.87
C VAL A 69 -4.91 -3.46 15.25
N PHE A 70 -6.24 -3.40 15.26
CA PHE A 70 -7.08 -4.43 14.66
C PHE A 70 -6.95 -4.45 13.14
N VAL A 71 -6.92 -3.29 12.48
CA VAL A 71 -6.63 -3.15 11.05
C VAL A 71 -5.28 -3.80 10.71
N SER A 72 -4.24 -3.55 11.52
CA SER A 72 -2.91 -4.15 11.34
C SER A 72 -2.96 -5.68 11.48
N ILE A 73 -3.71 -6.20 12.45
CA ILE A 73 -3.90 -7.65 12.64
C ILE A 73 -4.61 -8.28 11.45
N CYS A 74 -5.68 -7.66 10.96
CA CYS A 74 -6.40 -8.12 9.76
C CYS A 74 -5.48 -8.12 8.53
N ALA A 75 -4.65 -7.09 8.35
CA ALA A 75 -3.67 -7.03 7.27
C ALA A 75 -2.62 -8.16 7.36
N MET A 76 -2.11 -8.46 8.56
CA MET A 76 -1.18 -9.59 8.79
C MET A 76 -1.84 -10.95 8.48
N ILE A 77 -3.09 -11.17 8.94
CA ILE A 77 -3.85 -12.40 8.63
C ILE A 77 -4.02 -12.58 7.13
N SER A 78 -4.19 -11.48 6.40
CA SER A 78 -4.40 -11.51 4.95
C SER A 78 -3.16 -11.95 4.20
N MET A 79 -1.95 -11.57 4.65
CA MET A 79 -0.71 -12.12 4.08
C MET A 79 -0.58 -13.62 4.24
N LEU A 80 -0.94 -14.12 5.42
CA LEU A 80 -0.82 -15.54 5.74
C LEU A 80 -1.66 -16.39 4.79
N ARG A 81 -2.72 -15.82 4.22
CA ARG A 81 -3.59 -16.49 3.24
C ARG A 81 -3.20 -16.21 1.79
N SER A 82 -2.72 -15.01 1.47
CA SER A 82 -2.22 -14.67 0.14
C SER A 82 -0.97 -13.79 0.24
N GLN A 83 0.17 -14.33 -0.19
CA GLN A 83 1.39 -13.53 -0.37
C GLN A 83 1.38 -12.70 -1.66
N LYS A 84 0.36 -12.86 -2.53
CA LYS A 84 0.29 -12.17 -3.82
C LYS A 84 -0.63 -10.95 -3.73
N ALA A 85 -0.04 -9.79 -4.03
CA ALA A 85 -0.71 -8.53 -4.39
C ALA A 85 -1.75 -8.01 -3.39
N ASN A 86 -1.33 -7.78 -2.15
CA ASN A 86 -2.13 -7.10 -1.15
C ASN A 86 -1.95 -5.58 -1.24
N ASN A 87 -3.01 -4.88 -1.64
CA ASN A 87 -2.98 -3.42 -1.82
C ASN A 87 -2.52 -2.67 -0.55
N PHE A 88 -2.93 -3.13 0.63
CA PHE A 88 -2.53 -2.52 1.90
C PHE A 88 -1.01 -2.55 2.09
N GLN A 89 -0.38 -3.72 1.89
CA GLN A 89 1.07 -3.85 2.05
C GLN A 89 1.88 -3.09 1.02
N VAL A 90 1.36 -2.97 -0.20
CA VAL A 90 1.98 -2.15 -1.24
C VAL A 90 2.02 -0.69 -0.80
N VAL A 91 0.89 -0.16 -0.29
CA VAL A 91 0.82 1.22 0.20
C VAL A 91 1.72 1.44 1.41
N ILE A 92 1.74 0.51 2.37
CA ILE A 92 2.67 0.57 3.51
C ILE A 92 4.13 0.51 3.04
N GLY A 93 4.46 -0.33 2.07
CA GLY A 93 5.79 -0.42 1.48
C GLY A 93 6.23 0.90 0.84
N PHE A 94 5.35 1.54 0.06
CA PHE A 94 5.62 2.87 -0.48
C PHE A 94 5.77 3.94 0.59
N PHE A 95 4.91 3.92 1.61
CA PHE A 95 5.01 4.84 2.74
C PHE A 95 6.37 4.72 3.46
N LEU A 96 6.82 3.49 3.72
CA LEU A 96 8.11 3.24 4.37
C LEU A 96 9.28 3.71 3.51
N LEU A 97 9.27 3.39 2.21
CA LEU A 97 10.32 3.84 1.30
C LEU A 97 10.34 5.38 1.18
N GLY A 98 9.17 6.01 1.03
CA GLY A 98 9.04 7.47 0.95
C GLY A 98 9.42 8.18 2.25
N SER A 99 9.30 7.50 3.38
CA SER A 99 9.75 7.99 4.70
C SER A 99 11.26 7.84 4.92
N GLY A 100 11.99 7.25 3.96
CA GLY A 100 13.44 7.05 4.04
C GLY A 100 13.85 5.79 4.82
N ALA A 101 12.96 4.82 5.02
CA ALA A 101 13.31 3.56 5.65
C ALA A 101 14.38 2.80 4.85
N SER A 102 15.37 2.25 5.55
CA SER A 102 16.41 1.44 4.94
C SER A 102 15.86 0.10 4.46
N LYS A 103 16.56 -0.52 3.49
CA LYS A 103 16.24 -1.87 3.01
C LYS A 103 16.09 -2.88 4.15
N ARG A 104 16.95 -2.82 5.17
CA ARG A 104 16.91 -3.75 6.31
C ARG A 104 15.64 -3.58 7.14
N GLU A 105 15.22 -2.34 7.40
CA GLU A 105 14.00 -2.06 8.15
C GLU A 105 12.76 -2.53 7.39
N ILE A 106 12.72 -2.30 6.08
CA ILE A 106 11.64 -2.77 5.20
C ILE A 106 11.56 -4.30 5.20
N GLU A 107 12.68 -5.02 5.12
CA GLU A 107 12.69 -6.49 5.17
C GLU A 107 12.20 -7.02 6.53
N VAL A 108 12.54 -6.35 7.64
CA VAL A 108 12.00 -6.72 8.97
C VAL A 108 10.48 -6.57 9.01
N ILE A 109 9.95 -5.46 8.47
CA ILE A 109 8.51 -5.21 8.43
C ILE A 109 7.80 -6.16 7.45
N HIS A 110 8.47 -6.54 6.36
CA HIS A 110 8.01 -7.55 5.44
C HIS A 110 7.86 -8.91 6.11
N HIS A 111 8.88 -9.35 6.86
CA HIS A 111 8.82 -10.59 7.65
C HIS A 111 7.74 -10.55 8.75
N ALA A 112 7.44 -9.37 9.30
CA ALA A 112 6.32 -9.18 10.24
C ALA A 112 4.94 -9.23 9.55
N GLY A 113 4.90 -9.19 8.22
CA GLY A 113 3.68 -9.27 7.42
C GLY A 113 2.89 -7.99 7.25
N LEU A 114 3.57 -6.85 7.44
CA LEU A 114 2.96 -5.52 7.31
C LEU A 114 3.34 -4.81 6.01
N SER A 115 4.39 -5.26 5.33
CA SER A 115 4.86 -4.70 4.06
C SER A 115 5.17 -5.82 3.05
N ILE A 116 5.25 -5.46 1.77
CA ILE A 116 5.90 -6.27 0.74
C ILE A 116 7.43 -6.18 0.85
N SER A 117 8.14 -7.10 0.17
CA SER A 117 9.61 -7.11 0.14
C SER A 117 10.16 -5.85 -0.52
N TYR A 118 11.40 -5.47 -0.17
CA TYR A 118 12.02 -4.29 -0.76
C TYR A 118 12.10 -4.37 -2.29
N ASN A 119 12.47 -5.53 -2.83
CA ASN A 119 12.57 -5.72 -4.27
C ASN A 119 11.21 -5.54 -4.95
N SER A 120 10.14 -6.10 -4.37
CA SER A 120 8.78 -5.91 -4.88
C SER A 120 8.34 -4.44 -4.88
N ILE A 121 8.77 -3.64 -3.89
CA ILE A 121 8.51 -2.21 -3.87
C ILE A 121 9.17 -1.53 -5.06
N ILE A 122 10.44 -1.84 -5.33
CA ILE A 122 11.18 -1.26 -6.47
C ILE A 122 10.54 -1.66 -7.80
N ASP A 123 10.15 -2.92 -7.97
CA ASP A 123 9.45 -3.39 -9.17
C ASP A 123 8.14 -2.61 -9.38
N HIS A 124 7.37 -2.39 -8.31
CA HIS A 124 6.15 -1.60 -8.37
C HIS A 124 6.38 -0.11 -8.65
N ILE A 125 7.51 0.46 -8.22
CA ILE A 125 7.89 1.84 -8.58
C ILE A 125 8.26 1.94 -10.05
N GLN A 126 8.97 0.96 -10.59
CA GLN A 126 9.30 0.93 -12.02
C GLN A 126 8.04 0.82 -12.87
N LEU A 127 7.08 -0.02 -12.46
CA LEU A 127 5.76 -0.10 -13.10
C LEU A 127 5.02 1.24 -13.02
N LEU A 128 4.97 1.85 -11.84
CA LEU A 128 4.33 3.15 -11.65
C LEU A 128 4.99 4.25 -12.51
N ALA A 129 6.31 4.25 -12.62
CA ALA A 129 7.04 5.20 -13.46
C ALA A 129 6.73 5.00 -14.95
N ALA A 130 6.64 3.74 -15.41
CA ALA A 130 6.25 3.41 -16.78
C ALA A 130 4.81 3.86 -17.08
N GLU A 131 3.85 3.56 -16.19
CA GLU A 131 2.44 4.00 -16.29
C GLU A 131 2.34 5.54 -16.39
N ASN A 132 3.07 6.26 -15.54
CA ASN A 132 3.06 7.72 -15.55
C ASN A 132 3.75 8.32 -16.79
N LEU A 133 4.81 7.67 -17.28
CA LEU A 133 5.49 8.10 -18.51
C LEU A 133 4.56 7.98 -19.71
N GLU A 134 3.82 6.87 -19.82
CA GLU A 134 2.82 6.68 -20.86
C GLU A 134 1.72 7.75 -20.78
N ARG A 135 1.22 8.04 -19.57
CA ARG A 135 0.24 9.11 -19.34
C ARG A 135 0.78 10.48 -19.76
N LEU A 136 2.04 10.77 -19.44
CA LEU A 136 2.69 12.02 -19.81
C LEU A 136 2.87 12.13 -21.33
N GLN A 137 3.24 11.05 -22.01
CA GLN A 137 3.34 11.02 -23.48
C GLN A 137 1.99 11.31 -24.14
N THR A 138 0.89 10.77 -23.61
CA THR A 138 -0.46 11.06 -24.10
C THR A 138 -0.80 12.54 -23.94
N VAL A 139 -0.55 13.12 -22.76
CA VAL A 139 -0.80 14.54 -22.50
C VAL A 139 0.04 15.44 -23.42
N VAL A 140 1.32 15.11 -23.65
CA VAL A 140 2.19 15.89 -24.54
C VAL A 140 1.74 15.84 -26.00
N LYS A 141 1.11 14.74 -26.44
CA LYS A 141 0.57 14.63 -27.79
C LYS A 141 -0.76 15.38 -27.97
N GLU A 142 -1.58 15.43 -26.93
CA GLU A 142 -2.92 16.04 -26.97
C GLU A 142 -2.90 17.55 -26.73
N TYR A 143 -1.93 18.05 -25.97
CA TYR A 143 -1.87 19.45 -25.55
C TYR A 143 -0.58 20.12 -26.04
N THR A 144 -0.64 21.43 -26.27
CA THR A 144 0.56 22.24 -26.49
C THR A 144 1.31 22.40 -25.17
N CYS A 145 2.36 21.61 -24.95
CA CYS A 145 3.18 21.71 -23.76
C CYS A 145 4.33 22.70 -23.95
N SER A 146 4.60 23.52 -22.92
CA SER A 146 5.81 24.31 -22.81
C SER A 146 6.71 23.71 -21.74
N ILE A 147 7.98 23.49 -22.06
CA ILE A 147 8.95 22.95 -21.09
C ILE A 147 9.42 24.12 -20.22
N VAL A 148 8.91 24.19 -18.99
CA VAL A 148 9.40 25.14 -17.98
C VAL A 148 10.43 24.42 -17.13
N TRP A 149 11.70 24.73 -17.34
CA TRP A 149 12.79 24.25 -16.51
C TRP A 149 12.89 25.13 -15.26
N ASP A 150 12.57 24.59 -14.09
CA ASP A 150 12.86 25.21 -12.80
C ASP A 150 13.89 24.34 -12.05
N ASN A 151 14.99 24.95 -11.60
CA ASN A 151 16.12 24.37 -10.84
C ASN A 151 17.09 23.36 -11.53
N ILE A 152 17.77 23.75 -12.62
CA ILE A 152 19.13 23.23 -12.89
C ILE A 152 20.17 24.24 -12.42
N LYS A 153 21.09 23.83 -11.54
CA LYS A 153 22.42 24.45 -11.49
C LYS A 153 23.22 23.96 -12.69
N MET A 154 23.03 24.60 -13.85
CA MET A 154 23.84 24.37 -15.04
C MET A 154 25.26 24.90 -14.79
N THR A 155 26.12 24.08 -14.18
CA THR A 155 27.57 24.31 -14.28
C THR A 155 28.02 23.89 -15.68
N ARG A 156 27.73 24.77 -16.64
CA ARG A 156 28.49 25.06 -17.86
C ARG A 156 29.08 23.89 -18.66
N TYR A 157 28.30 22.87 -19.06
CA TYR A 157 28.64 22.04 -20.23
C TYR A 157 27.39 21.62 -21.03
N PHE A 158 26.96 22.57 -21.86
CA PHE A 158 26.52 22.41 -23.26
C PHE A 158 25.70 21.16 -23.65
N ILE A 159 24.44 21.43 -23.94
CA ILE A 159 23.56 20.68 -24.85
C ILE A 159 24.26 20.57 -26.21
N ARG A 160 24.69 19.36 -26.59
CA ARG A 160 25.14 19.03 -27.96
C ARG A 160 24.49 17.73 -28.45
N TYR A 161 23.21 17.53 -28.18
CA TYR A 161 22.48 16.34 -28.64
C TYR A 161 21.06 16.61 -29.16
N LEU A 162 20.74 17.86 -29.54
CA LEU A 162 19.48 18.19 -30.22
C LEU A 162 19.70 19.25 -31.31
N ALA A 163 20.53 18.91 -32.30
CA ALA A 163 20.50 19.45 -33.65
C ALA A 163 21.07 18.40 -34.61
#